data_AF-A0A2G2WX04-F1
#
_entry.id   AF-A0A2G2WX04-F1
#
_cell.length_a   1.000
_cell.length_b   1.000
_cell.length_c   1.000
_cell.angle_alpha   90.00
_cell.angle_beta   90.00
_cell.angle_gamma   90.00
#
_symmetry.space_group_name_H-M   'P 1'
#
loop_
_entity.id
_entity.type
_entity.pdbx_description
1 polymer ?
#
loop_
_entity_poly.entity_id
_entity_poly.type
_entity_poly.pdbx_seq_one_letter_code
_entity_poly.pdbx_strand_id
1 'polypeptide(L)'
;MKVGLQLLLFAIGLELLVALVIRIIPQEVGNLVNLVELAVEDNQITGSVLISLFNISLVQILSLERNNLSGFLPPEIGNLTNTQRLLINGNRLIGEIPKEINNLIELEKLDLEANSYSGSLDMEILNISGLRIISLSDNNISGSLPPNIGSILPNIKELYMGSLTNLVGTIPNFISNCSKLTILELAENKLTGLIPNSLGYLTHLQHLNLGGNNLTNH
;
A
#
# COMPACT_ATOMS: atom_id res chain seq x y z
N MET A 1 8.59 -22.29 -6.57
CA MET A 1 7.52 -21.27 -6.52
C MET A 1 6.60 -21.41 -7.73
N LYS A 2 5.75 -22.44 -7.74
CA LYS A 2 4.73 -22.68 -8.80
C LYS A 2 3.37 -23.09 -8.19
N VAL A 3 3.20 -22.90 -6.88
CA VAL A 3 2.07 -23.48 -6.12
C VAL A 3 0.92 -22.48 -5.92
N GLY A 4 1.18 -21.16 -6.03
CA GLY A 4 0.12 -20.14 -5.92
C GLY A 4 -0.83 -20.07 -7.11
N LEU A 5 -0.34 -20.39 -8.33
CA LEU A 5 -1.15 -20.30 -9.55
C LEU A 5 -2.21 -21.40 -9.69
N GLN A 6 -2.16 -22.46 -8.89
CA GLN A 6 -2.98 -23.66 -9.13
C GLN A 6 -4.38 -23.59 -8.48
N LEU A 7 -4.62 -22.64 -7.57
CA LEU A 7 -5.88 -22.53 -6.82
C LEU A 7 -6.89 -21.54 -7.44
N LEU A 8 -6.47 -20.59 -8.27
CA LEU A 8 -7.39 -19.72 -9.01
C LEU A 8 -7.92 -20.39 -10.30
N LEU A 9 -7.27 -21.46 -10.75
CA LEU A 9 -7.61 -22.20 -11.97
C LEU A 9 -8.79 -23.19 -11.82
N PHE A 10 -9.24 -23.49 -10.60
CA PHE A 10 -10.28 -24.50 -10.37
C PHE A 10 -11.71 -23.97 -10.21
N ALA A 11 -11.89 -22.67 -9.94
CA ALA A 11 -13.23 -22.10 -9.78
C ALA A 11 -13.81 -21.53 -11.10
N ILE A 12 -12.97 -21.26 -12.11
CA ILE A 12 -13.39 -20.68 -13.39
C ILE A 12 -12.56 -21.34 -14.49
N GLY A 13 -13.06 -22.46 -15.01
CA GLY A 13 -12.44 -23.13 -16.14
C GLY A 13 -12.19 -22.14 -17.29
N LEU A 14 -10.96 -22.15 -17.80
CA LEU A 14 -10.46 -21.48 -19.01
C LEU A 14 -10.18 -19.95 -19.00
N GLU A 15 -10.75 -19.11 -18.14
CA GLU A 15 -10.64 -17.64 -18.34
C GLU A 15 -9.34 -16.98 -17.85
N LEU A 16 -8.69 -17.50 -16.79
CA LEU A 16 -7.38 -16.99 -16.35
C LEU A 16 -6.22 -17.43 -17.23
N LEU A 17 -6.35 -18.56 -17.94
CA LEU A 17 -5.38 -18.95 -18.96
C LEU A 17 -5.42 -17.97 -20.15
N VAL A 18 -6.58 -17.37 -20.42
CA VAL A 18 -6.77 -16.33 -21.44
C VAL A 18 -6.20 -14.98 -20.96
N ALA A 19 -6.29 -14.65 -19.66
CA ALA A 19 -5.65 -13.45 -19.11
C ALA A 19 -4.11 -13.45 -19.32
N LEU A 20 -3.46 -14.62 -19.31
CA LEU A 20 -2.03 -14.76 -19.63
C LEU A 20 -1.72 -14.58 -21.12
N VAL A 21 -2.68 -14.86 -22.01
CA VAL A 21 -2.54 -14.67 -23.46
C VAL A 21 -2.82 -13.22 -23.86
N ILE A 22 -3.81 -12.57 -23.24
CA ILE A 22 -4.27 -11.20 -23.57
C ILE A 22 -3.58 -10.14 -22.69
N ARG A 23 -2.95 -10.54 -21.57
CA ARG A 23 -2.24 -9.66 -20.62
C ARG A 23 -3.12 -8.57 -20.03
N ILE A 24 -4.38 -8.86 -19.76
CA ILE A 24 -5.34 -7.96 -19.08
C ILE A 24 -6.17 -8.75 -18.08
N ILE A 25 -6.71 -8.05 -17.07
CA ILE A 25 -7.75 -8.61 -16.20
C ILE A 25 -9.09 -8.44 -16.93
N PRO A 26 -9.80 -9.53 -17.29
CA PRO A 26 -11.09 -9.41 -17.96
C PRO A 26 -12.13 -8.79 -17.02
N GLN A 27 -13.02 -7.98 -17.56
CA GLN A 27 -14.05 -7.29 -16.76
C GLN A 27 -14.96 -8.28 -16.02
N GLU A 28 -15.10 -9.49 -16.57
CA GLU A 28 -15.91 -10.61 -16.08
C GLU A 28 -15.45 -11.11 -14.70
N VAL A 29 -14.22 -10.81 -14.28
CA VAL A 29 -13.77 -11.02 -12.89
C VAL A 29 -14.72 -10.36 -11.88
N GLY A 30 -15.34 -9.23 -12.26
CA GLY A 30 -16.35 -8.56 -11.45
C GLY A 30 -17.62 -9.38 -11.18
N ASN A 31 -17.86 -10.46 -11.93
CA ASN A 31 -19.01 -11.36 -11.74
C ASN A 31 -18.76 -12.41 -10.63
N LEU A 32 -17.52 -12.53 -10.16
CA LEU A 32 -17.12 -13.53 -9.16
C LEU A 32 -17.46 -13.06 -7.75
N VAL A 33 -18.71 -12.73 -7.49
CA VAL A 33 -19.16 -12.07 -6.25
C VAL A 33 -18.90 -12.85 -4.95
N ASN A 34 -18.59 -14.15 -5.06
CA ASN A 34 -18.20 -15.01 -3.93
C ASN A 34 -16.68 -15.16 -3.76
N LEU A 35 -15.88 -14.43 -4.55
CA LEU A 35 -14.43 -14.53 -4.51
C LEU A 35 -13.89 -13.90 -3.23
N VAL A 36 -13.12 -14.68 -2.47
CA VAL A 36 -12.48 -14.26 -1.21
C VAL A 36 -11.03 -13.84 -1.45
N GLU A 37 -10.38 -14.41 -2.46
CA GLU A 37 -8.99 -14.14 -2.78
C GLU A 37 -8.83 -14.02 -4.30
N LEU A 38 -8.26 -12.90 -4.73
CA LEU A 38 -7.81 -12.70 -6.10
C LEU A 38 -6.30 -12.45 -6.08
N ALA A 39 -5.54 -13.40 -6.61
CA ALA A 39 -4.09 -13.36 -6.66
C ALA A 39 -3.62 -13.55 -8.12
N VAL A 40 -3.05 -12.50 -8.70
CA VAL A 40 -2.53 -12.49 -10.08
C VAL A 40 -1.11 -11.93 -10.15
N GLU A 41 -0.36 -12.04 -9.05
CA GLU A 41 1.02 -11.58 -8.95
C GLU A 41 2.00 -12.22 -9.93
N ASP A 42 3.12 -11.53 -10.19
CA ASP A 42 4.24 -12.03 -11.01
C ASP A 42 3.85 -12.36 -12.46
N ASN A 43 3.06 -11.47 -13.07
CA ASN A 43 2.62 -11.61 -14.45
C ASN A 43 3.00 -10.40 -15.30
N GLN A 44 2.57 -10.40 -16.56
CA GLN A 44 2.78 -9.30 -17.49
C GLN A 44 1.48 -8.55 -17.78
N ILE A 45 0.54 -8.51 -16.82
CA ILE A 45 -0.76 -7.85 -16.97
C ILE A 45 -0.54 -6.35 -17.20
N THR A 46 -1.27 -5.78 -18.15
CA THR A 46 -1.18 -4.39 -18.61
C THR A 46 -2.55 -3.73 -18.56
N GLY A 47 -2.61 -2.45 -18.93
CA GLY A 47 -3.84 -1.66 -18.92
C GLY A 47 -4.14 -1.07 -17.54
N SER A 48 -5.34 -0.53 -17.38
CA SER A 48 -5.80 0.05 -16.12
C SER A 48 -6.53 -0.95 -15.26
N VAL A 49 -6.55 -0.69 -13.94
CA VAL A 49 -7.44 -1.41 -13.02
C VAL A 49 -8.89 -1.06 -13.39
N LEU A 50 -9.65 -2.06 -13.85
CA LEU A 50 -11.03 -1.86 -14.29
C LEU A 50 -11.95 -1.68 -13.09
N ILE A 51 -12.94 -0.79 -13.22
CA ILE A 51 -13.93 -0.51 -12.16
C ILE A 51 -14.70 -1.79 -11.76
N SER A 52 -14.96 -2.70 -12.71
CA SER A 52 -15.66 -3.95 -12.43
C SER A 52 -14.93 -4.86 -11.44
N LEU A 53 -13.60 -4.70 -11.27
CA LEU A 53 -12.83 -5.42 -10.26
C LEU A 53 -13.31 -5.10 -8.85
N PHE A 54 -13.99 -3.98 -8.64
CA PHE A 54 -14.50 -3.59 -7.33
C PHE A 54 -15.91 -4.11 -7.03
N ASN A 55 -16.44 -4.99 -7.88
CA ASN A 55 -17.71 -5.69 -7.65
C ASN A 55 -17.55 -6.97 -6.81
N ILE A 56 -16.33 -7.49 -6.64
CA ILE A 56 -16.04 -8.67 -5.81
C ILE A 56 -15.91 -8.30 -4.32
N SER A 57 -16.98 -7.74 -3.75
CA SER A 57 -16.98 -7.11 -2.42
C SER A 57 -16.65 -8.02 -1.24
N LEU A 58 -16.66 -9.35 -1.41
CA LEU A 58 -16.26 -10.32 -0.40
C LEU A 58 -14.75 -10.61 -0.37
N VAL A 59 -13.97 -9.99 -1.27
CA VAL A 59 -12.53 -10.22 -1.35
C VAL A 59 -11.82 -9.73 -0.09
N GLN A 60 -11.03 -10.61 0.51
CA GLN A 60 -10.20 -10.37 1.68
C GLN A 60 -8.75 -10.12 1.26
N ILE A 61 -8.29 -10.76 0.18
CA ILE A 61 -6.94 -10.61 -0.35
C ILE A 61 -7.04 -10.23 -1.83
N LEU A 62 -6.62 -9.02 -2.16
CA LEU A 62 -6.46 -8.55 -3.53
C LEU A 62 -4.97 -8.34 -3.81
N SER A 63 -4.39 -9.23 -4.60
CA SER A 63 -2.98 -9.24 -5.00
C SER A 63 -2.84 -9.06 -6.51
N LEU A 64 -2.39 -7.86 -6.90
CA LEU A 64 -2.08 -7.44 -8.27
C LEU A 64 -0.59 -7.14 -8.44
N GLU A 65 0.24 -7.53 -7.47
CA GLU A 65 1.64 -7.11 -7.38
C GLU A 65 2.50 -7.62 -8.55
N ARG A 66 3.60 -6.91 -8.83
CA ARG A 66 4.60 -7.28 -9.85
C ARG A 66 3.98 -7.54 -11.23
N ASN A 67 3.31 -6.53 -11.76
CA ASN A 67 2.69 -6.51 -13.09
C ASN A 67 3.05 -5.19 -13.83
N ASN A 68 2.39 -4.90 -14.95
CA ASN A 68 2.53 -3.67 -15.72
C ASN A 68 1.22 -2.84 -15.74
N LEU A 69 0.42 -2.91 -14.68
CA LEU A 69 -0.80 -2.10 -14.57
C LEU A 69 -0.43 -0.62 -14.55
N SER A 70 -1.28 0.22 -15.16
CA SER A 70 -1.03 1.64 -15.39
C SER A 70 -2.29 2.47 -15.24
N GLY A 71 -2.17 3.80 -15.28
CA GLY A 71 -3.30 4.69 -15.03
C GLY A 71 -3.60 4.83 -13.54
N PHE A 72 -4.81 5.26 -13.22
CA PHE A 72 -5.22 5.59 -11.85
C PHE A 72 -5.79 4.38 -11.12
N LEU A 73 -5.65 4.34 -9.80
CA LEU A 73 -6.46 3.48 -8.95
C LEU A 73 -7.87 4.11 -8.82
N PRO A 74 -8.96 3.44 -9.24
CA PRO A 74 -10.29 4.06 -9.18
C PRO A 74 -10.82 4.21 -7.73
N PRO A 75 -11.61 5.26 -7.43
CA PRO A 75 -12.27 5.46 -6.14
C PRO A 75 -13.14 4.28 -5.68
N GLU A 76 -13.64 3.48 -6.61
CA GLU A 76 -14.43 2.29 -6.34
C GLU A 76 -13.67 1.21 -5.55
N ILE A 77 -12.35 1.34 -5.36
CA ILE A 77 -11.59 0.57 -4.37
C ILE A 77 -12.28 0.56 -3.00
N GLY A 78 -12.97 1.65 -2.64
CA GLY A 78 -13.75 1.77 -1.41
C GLY A 78 -14.90 0.76 -1.27
N ASN A 79 -15.30 0.06 -2.34
CA ASN A 79 -16.33 -0.98 -2.28
C ASN A 79 -15.82 -2.30 -1.67
N LEU A 80 -14.50 -2.49 -1.58
CA LEU A 80 -13.88 -3.72 -1.09
C LEU A 80 -13.73 -3.70 0.45
N THR A 81 -14.83 -3.47 1.16
CA THR A 81 -14.83 -3.23 2.62
C THR A 81 -14.36 -4.43 3.45
N ASN A 82 -14.35 -5.65 2.89
CA ASN A 82 -13.83 -6.86 3.52
C ASN A 82 -12.32 -7.10 3.30
N THR A 83 -11.65 -6.25 2.50
CA THR A 83 -10.25 -6.45 2.15
C THR A 83 -9.34 -6.23 3.35
N GLN A 84 -8.58 -7.26 3.69
CA GLN A 84 -7.57 -7.28 4.74
C GLN A 84 -6.17 -7.02 4.20
N ARG A 85 -5.91 -7.44 2.95
CA ARG A 85 -4.62 -7.31 2.29
C ARG A 85 -4.81 -6.77 0.88
N LEU A 86 -4.32 -5.54 0.65
CA LEU A 86 -4.30 -4.90 -0.65
C LEU A 86 -2.86 -4.77 -1.12
N LEU A 87 -2.48 -5.59 -2.12
CA LEU A 87 -1.11 -5.69 -2.63
C LEU A 87 -1.10 -5.28 -4.11
N ILE A 88 -0.65 -4.07 -4.42
CA ILE A 88 -0.61 -3.51 -5.79
C ILE A 88 0.82 -3.03 -6.14
N ASN A 89 1.80 -3.38 -5.31
CA ASN A 89 3.20 -3.00 -5.47
C ASN A 89 3.83 -3.51 -6.77
N GLY A 90 4.85 -2.81 -7.27
CA GLY A 90 5.56 -3.20 -8.48
C GLY A 90 4.70 -3.11 -9.74
N ASN A 91 4.05 -1.96 -9.94
CA ASN A 91 3.25 -1.63 -11.11
C ASN A 91 3.65 -0.24 -11.64
N ARG A 92 2.83 0.37 -12.51
CA ARG A 92 3.04 1.71 -13.10
C ARG A 92 1.84 2.62 -12.84
N LEU A 93 1.16 2.43 -11.71
CA LEU A 93 0.00 3.24 -11.34
C LEU A 93 0.43 4.67 -11.01
N ILE A 94 -0.41 5.63 -11.39
CA ILE A 94 -0.15 7.07 -11.30
C ILE A 94 -1.29 7.79 -10.56
N GLY A 95 -1.08 9.08 -10.30
CA GLY A 95 -2.06 9.95 -9.65
C GLY A 95 -2.05 9.82 -8.14
N GLU A 96 -3.07 10.34 -7.48
CA GLU A 96 -3.20 10.29 -6.03
C GLU A 96 -3.76 8.94 -5.56
N ILE A 97 -3.46 8.56 -4.31
CA ILE A 97 -4.14 7.44 -3.66
C ILE A 97 -5.59 7.90 -3.38
N PRO A 98 -6.63 7.17 -3.85
CA PRO A 98 -8.01 7.57 -3.62
C PRO A 98 -8.32 7.62 -2.12
N LYS A 99 -8.99 8.69 -1.68
CA LYS A 99 -9.40 8.87 -0.29
C LYS A 99 -10.33 7.75 0.20
N GLU A 100 -11.06 7.13 -0.72
CA GLU A 100 -11.97 6.01 -0.49
C GLU A 100 -11.27 4.74 0.02
N ILE A 101 -9.93 4.71 -0.01
CA ILE A 101 -9.16 3.66 0.68
C ILE A 101 -9.49 3.59 2.18
N ASN A 102 -9.95 4.69 2.77
CA ASN A 102 -10.38 4.74 4.17
C ASN A 102 -11.65 3.90 4.45
N ASN A 103 -12.39 3.49 3.41
CA ASN A 103 -13.57 2.64 3.55
C ASN A 103 -13.22 1.16 3.76
N LEU A 104 -11.96 0.77 3.57
CA LEU A 104 -11.48 -0.60 3.74
C LEU A 104 -11.23 -0.84 5.23
N ILE A 105 -12.31 -0.88 6.01
CA ILE A 105 -12.27 -0.89 7.48
C ILE A 105 -11.56 -2.11 8.08
N GLU A 106 -11.49 -3.21 7.33
CA GLU A 106 -10.80 -4.46 7.71
C GLU A 106 -9.33 -4.50 7.27
N LEU A 107 -8.80 -3.45 6.63
CA LEU A 107 -7.46 -3.46 6.03
C LEU A 107 -6.37 -3.55 7.09
N GLU A 108 -5.55 -4.59 7.00
CA GLU A 108 -4.39 -4.81 7.86
C GLU A 108 -3.06 -4.51 7.16
N LYS A 109 -2.98 -4.79 5.85
CA LYS A 109 -1.79 -4.55 5.03
C LYS A 109 -2.14 -3.79 3.75
N LEU A 110 -1.50 -2.64 3.58
CA LEU A 110 -1.51 -1.85 2.35
C LEU A 110 -0.11 -1.83 1.74
N ASP A 111 0.03 -2.30 0.51
CA ASP A 111 1.30 -2.37 -0.21
C ASP A 111 1.16 -1.74 -1.60
N LEU A 112 1.64 -0.50 -1.74
CA LEU A 112 1.60 0.31 -2.95
C LEU A 112 3.01 0.64 -3.48
N GLU A 113 4.03 0.00 -2.90
CA GLU A 113 5.44 0.22 -3.19
C GLU A 113 5.76 0.10 -4.69
N ALA A 114 6.79 0.82 -5.15
CA ALA A 114 7.29 0.72 -6.52
C ALA A 114 6.17 0.93 -7.56
N ASN A 115 5.56 2.11 -7.49
CA ASN A 115 4.60 2.63 -8.45
C ASN A 115 5.02 4.07 -8.82
N SER A 116 4.09 4.86 -9.39
CA SER A 116 4.29 6.27 -9.69
C SER A 116 3.18 7.12 -9.08
N TYR A 117 2.64 6.70 -7.93
CA TYR A 117 1.68 7.51 -7.17
C TYR A 117 2.30 8.85 -6.81
N SER A 118 1.51 9.91 -6.88
CA SER A 118 1.92 11.30 -6.73
C SER A 118 0.91 12.04 -5.84
N GLY A 119 1.08 13.35 -5.70
CA GLY A 119 0.26 14.18 -4.82
C GLY A 119 0.85 14.30 -3.42
N SER A 120 0.17 15.06 -2.57
CA SER A 120 0.56 15.21 -1.17
C SER A 120 0.00 14.06 -0.36
N LEU A 121 0.82 13.49 0.52
CA LEU A 121 0.42 12.45 1.45
C LEU A 121 -0.49 13.05 2.53
N ASP A 122 -1.80 12.94 2.31
CA ASP A 122 -2.79 13.14 3.36
C ASP A 122 -2.94 11.83 4.15
N MET A 123 -2.15 11.69 5.22
CA MET A 123 -2.17 10.47 6.05
C MET A 123 -3.53 10.19 6.69
N GLU A 124 -4.45 11.16 6.75
CA GLU A 124 -5.80 10.93 7.31
C GLU A 124 -6.60 9.92 6.45
N ILE A 125 -6.26 9.74 5.16
CA ILE A 125 -6.89 8.68 4.32
C ILE A 125 -6.50 7.27 4.79
N LEU A 126 -5.44 7.15 5.61
CA LEU A 126 -4.95 5.90 6.18
C LEU A 126 -5.36 5.74 7.65
N ASN A 127 -6.32 6.53 8.14
CA ASN A 127 -6.90 6.38 9.47
C ASN A 127 -7.85 5.15 9.52
N ILE A 128 -7.26 3.97 9.39
CA ILE A 128 -7.94 2.68 9.38
C ILE A 128 -7.43 1.90 10.58
N SER A 129 -8.34 1.65 11.54
CA SER A 129 -7.96 1.08 12.83
C SER A 129 -7.25 -0.29 12.73
N GLY A 130 -7.52 -1.06 11.68
CA GLY A 130 -6.92 -2.37 11.41
C GLY A 130 -5.49 -2.33 10.90
N LEU A 131 -5.00 -1.19 10.37
CA LEU A 131 -3.73 -1.13 9.65
C LEU A 131 -2.53 -1.44 10.55
N ARG A 132 -1.69 -2.35 10.05
CA ARG A 132 -0.47 -2.82 10.71
C ARG A 132 0.76 -2.64 9.83
N ILE A 133 0.59 -2.72 8.50
CA ILE A 133 1.68 -2.61 7.54
C ILE A 133 1.26 -1.63 6.45
N ILE A 134 2.10 -0.63 6.22
CA ILE A 134 1.98 0.31 5.12
C ILE A 134 3.32 0.32 4.38
N SER A 135 3.30 -0.01 3.09
CA SER A 135 4.43 0.22 2.18
C SER A 135 4.03 1.19 1.07
N LEU A 136 4.69 2.34 1.05
CA LEU A 136 4.54 3.39 0.05
C LEU A 136 5.85 3.67 -0.68
N SER A 137 6.94 2.97 -0.33
CA SER A 137 8.28 3.26 -0.82
C SER A 137 8.35 3.29 -2.35
N ASP A 138 9.35 3.99 -2.89
CA ASP A 138 9.57 4.09 -4.34
C ASP A 138 8.33 4.61 -5.10
N ASN A 139 7.81 5.75 -4.67
CA ASN A 139 6.72 6.48 -5.33
C ASN A 139 7.07 7.97 -5.49
N ASN A 140 6.25 8.68 -6.26
CA ASN A 140 6.34 10.13 -6.46
C ASN A 140 5.55 10.96 -5.44
N ILE A 141 5.23 10.37 -4.29
CA ILE A 141 4.47 11.00 -3.22
C ILE A 141 5.29 12.13 -2.59
N SER A 142 4.61 13.22 -2.25
CA SER A 142 5.16 14.41 -1.61
C SER A 142 4.49 14.67 -0.26
N GLY A 143 5.01 15.61 0.52
CA GLY A 143 4.37 16.06 1.78
C GLY A 143 5.25 15.85 2.99
N SER A 144 4.67 15.77 4.18
CA SER A 144 5.41 15.57 5.43
C SER A 144 4.68 14.60 6.35
N LEU A 145 5.42 14.01 7.29
CA LEU A 145 4.80 13.20 8.34
C LEU A 145 3.91 14.11 9.23
N PRO A 146 2.65 13.73 9.51
CA PRO A 146 1.75 14.54 10.29
C PRO A 146 2.16 14.54 11.77
N PRO A 147 2.03 15.67 12.49
CA PRO A 147 2.37 15.74 13.92
C PRO A 147 1.57 14.76 14.79
N ASN A 148 0.39 14.31 14.35
CA ASN A 148 -0.49 13.36 15.04
C ASN A 148 -0.39 11.93 14.47
N ILE A 149 0.70 11.55 13.80
CA ILE A 149 0.83 10.23 13.14
C ILE A 149 0.47 9.03 14.02
N GLY A 150 0.85 9.04 15.30
CA GLY A 150 0.51 7.95 16.21
C GLY A 150 -0.97 7.86 16.60
N SER A 151 -1.74 8.94 16.43
CA SER A 151 -3.20 8.92 16.57
C SER A 151 -3.88 8.40 15.30
N ILE A 152 -3.30 8.69 14.12
CA ILE A 152 -3.79 8.20 12.82
C ILE A 152 -3.51 6.70 12.67
N LEU A 153 -2.33 6.26 13.12
CA LEU A 153 -1.82 4.91 12.97
C LEU A 153 -1.50 4.25 14.32
N PRO A 154 -2.49 4.05 15.21
CA PRO A 154 -2.25 3.57 16.57
C PRO A 154 -1.80 2.10 16.62
N ASN A 155 -2.04 1.33 15.55
CA ASN A 155 -1.76 -0.11 15.49
C ASN A 155 -0.62 -0.49 14.53
N ILE A 156 0.04 0.50 13.93
CA ILE A 156 1.09 0.26 12.92
C ILE A 156 2.29 -0.46 13.53
N LYS A 157 2.78 -1.46 12.79
CA LYS A 157 3.97 -2.25 13.11
C LYS A 157 5.09 -1.96 12.12
N GLU A 158 4.75 -1.82 10.85
CA GLU A 158 5.74 -1.61 9.79
C GLU A 158 5.31 -0.43 8.92
N LEU A 159 6.19 0.56 8.84
CA LEU A 159 5.98 1.75 8.03
C LEU A 159 7.17 1.91 7.08
N TYR A 160 6.93 1.67 5.80
CA TYR A 160 7.90 1.85 4.72
C TYR A 160 7.49 3.04 3.87
N MET A 161 8.29 4.10 3.96
CA MET A 161 8.12 5.34 3.19
C MET A 161 9.49 5.81 2.67
N GLY A 162 10.35 4.87 2.28
CA GLY A 162 11.66 5.16 1.72
C GLY A 162 11.58 5.63 0.27
N SER A 163 12.56 6.39 -0.19
CA SER A 163 12.68 6.82 -1.59
C SER A 163 11.43 7.54 -2.13
N LEU A 164 10.71 8.30 -1.30
CA LEU A 164 9.61 9.13 -1.80
C LEU A 164 10.18 10.40 -2.42
N THR A 165 9.66 10.79 -3.60
CA THR A 165 10.24 11.90 -4.38
C THR A 165 10.35 13.22 -3.60
N ASN A 166 9.39 13.53 -2.71
CA ASN A 166 9.35 14.80 -1.99
C ASN A 166 8.77 14.66 -0.55
N LEU A 167 9.12 13.62 0.20
CA LEU A 167 8.85 13.60 1.63
C LEU A 167 9.82 14.56 2.35
N VAL A 168 9.28 15.65 2.89
CA VAL A 168 10.00 16.78 3.50
C VAL A 168 9.55 16.98 4.95
N GLY A 169 10.16 17.97 5.61
CA GLY A 169 9.83 18.35 6.98
C GLY A 169 10.58 17.50 8.00
N THR A 170 10.11 17.49 9.24
CA THR A 170 10.79 16.84 10.36
C THR A 170 10.12 15.51 10.72
N ILE A 171 10.85 14.63 11.39
CA ILE A 171 10.26 13.46 12.05
C ILE A 171 9.57 13.95 13.32
N PRO A 172 8.23 13.81 13.46
CA PRO A 172 7.51 14.36 14.59
C PRO A 172 7.80 13.57 15.87
N ASN A 173 7.90 14.26 17.02
CA ASN A 173 8.10 13.61 18.32
C ASN A 173 7.04 12.55 18.64
N PHE A 174 5.80 12.77 18.17
CA PHE A 174 4.67 11.86 18.37
C PHE A 174 4.73 10.58 17.54
N ILE A 175 5.76 10.37 16.71
CA ILE A 175 6.04 9.05 16.11
C ILE A 175 6.18 7.96 17.20
N SER A 176 6.63 8.35 18.40
CA SER A 176 6.70 7.49 19.57
C SER A 176 5.36 6.92 20.04
N ASN A 177 4.24 7.54 19.66
CA ASN A 177 2.90 7.02 19.97
C ASN A 177 2.53 5.80 19.11
N CYS A 178 3.23 5.56 18.00
CA CYS A 178 3.15 4.30 17.25
C CYS A 178 3.90 3.17 18.00
N SER A 179 3.50 2.91 19.25
CA SER A 179 4.21 2.05 20.21
C SER A 179 4.42 0.58 19.79
N LYS A 180 3.72 0.15 18.73
CA LYS A 180 3.83 -1.20 18.14
C LYS A 180 4.82 -1.27 16.98
N LEU A 181 5.44 -0.16 16.58
CA LEU A 181 6.40 -0.12 15.48
C LEU A 181 7.57 -1.07 15.75
N THR A 182 7.79 -1.97 14.80
CA THR A 182 8.96 -2.85 14.69
C THR A 182 9.87 -2.40 13.54
N ILE A 183 9.32 -1.77 12.50
CA ILE A 183 10.08 -1.30 11.34
C ILE A 183 9.67 0.14 11.00
N LEU A 184 10.66 1.03 10.94
CA LEU A 184 10.52 2.39 10.43
C LEU A 184 11.58 2.64 9.35
N GLU A 185 11.13 2.70 8.10
CA GLU A 185 11.96 2.94 6.92
C GLU A 185 11.55 4.29 6.29
N LEU A 186 12.43 5.28 6.42
CA LEU A 186 12.26 6.64 5.91
C LEU A 186 13.47 7.08 5.07
N ALA A 187 14.32 6.16 4.63
CA ALA A 187 15.54 6.50 3.92
C ALA A 187 15.30 7.15 2.55
N GLU A 188 16.33 7.79 2.00
CA GLU A 188 16.34 8.38 0.66
C GLU A 188 15.21 9.39 0.44
N ASN A 189 14.97 10.24 1.44
CA ASN A 189 13.97 11.29 1.43
C ASN A 189 14.62 12.68 1.62
N LYS A 190 13.80 13.71 1.79
CA LYS A 190 14.25 15.10 2.03
C LYS A 190 13.90 15.58 3.44
N LEU A 191 13.84 14.66 4.40
CA LEU A 191 13.58 14.99 5.80
C LEU A 191 14.72 15.84 6.37
N THR A 192 14.37 16.81 7.22
CA THR A 192 15.27 17.78 7.83
C THR A 192 15.09 17.82 9.35
N GLY A 193 15.96 18.58 10.02
CA GLY A 193 15.88 18.78 11.46
C GLY A 193 16.48 17.63 12.26
N LEU A 194 16.22 17.64 13.57
CA LEU A 194 16.81 16.71 14.52
C LEU A 194 16.07 15.37 14.50
N ILE A 195 16.83 14.29 14.73
CA ILE A 195 16.24 13.00 15.08
C ILE A 195 15.60 13.15 16.47
N PRO A 196 14.28 12.94 16.61
CA PRO A 196 13.60 13.15 17.88
C PRO A 196 14.01 12.08 18.90
N ASN A 197 14.41 12.51 20.10
CA ASN A 197 14.81 11.60 21.19
C ASN A 197 13.67 10.63 21.59
N SER A 198 12.42 11.00 21.30
CA SER A 198 11.26 10.15 21.53
C SER A 198 11.26 8.86 20.70
N LEU A 199 12.05 8.76 19.62
CA LEU A 199 12.28 7.48 18.93
C LEU A 199 12.84 6.41 19.89
N GLY A 200 13.59 6.81 20.91
CA GLY A 200 14.08 5.91 21.97
C GLY A 200 12.98 5.28 22.83
N TYR A 201 11.72 5.75 22.72
CA TYR A 201 10.57 5.16 23.41
C TYR A 201 9.91 4.02 22.63
N LEU A 202 10.27 3.81 21.35
CA LEU A 202 9.78 2.70 20.54
C LEU A 202 10.53 1.41 20.87
N THR A 203 10.21 0.81 22.02
CA THR A 203 10.94 -0.35 22.57
C THR A 203 10.80 -1.64 21.75
N HIS A 204 9.85 -1.71 20.82
CA HIS A 204 9.69 -2.83 19.88
C HIS A 204 10.43 -2.63 18.56
N LEU A 205 11.02 -1.46 18.33
CA LEU A 205 11.66 -1.12 17.06
C LEU A 205 12.91 -2.00 16.84
N GLN A 206 12.91 -2.74 15.74
CA GLN A 206 13.97 -3.67 15.34
C GLN A 206 14.75 -3.14 14.16
N HIS A 207 14.08 -2.39 13.27
CA HIS A 207 14.68 -1.78 12.11
C HIS A 207 14.35 -0.29 12.06
N LEU A 208 15.39 0.53 12.00
CA LEU A 208 15.29 1.97 11.82
C LEU A 208 16.25 2.36 10.69
N ASN A 209 15.70 2.85 9.59
CA ASN A 209 16.50 3.38 8.50
C ASN A 209 16.07 4.81 8.18
N LEU A 210 17.01 5.73 8.38
CA LEU A 210 16.87 7.17 8.14
C LEU A 210 17.93 7.67 7.15
N GLY A 211 18.67 6.75 6.50
CA GLY A 211 19.77 7.07 5.60
C GLY A 211 19.34 7.96 4.43
N GLY A 212 20.27 8.67 3.80
CA GLY A 212 19.93 9.48 2.61
C GLY A 212 18.95 10.63 2.86
N ASN A 213 18.89 11.18 4.08
CA ASN A 213 18.11 12.38 4.43
C ASN A 213 19.02 13.57 4.81
N ASN A 214 18.42 14.76 4.97
CA ASN A 214 19.08 15.98 5.42
C ASN A 214 18.93 16.22 6.93
N LEU A 215 19.01 15.14 7.73
CA LEU A 215 18.86 15.19 9.18
C LEU A 215 20.13 15.72 9.83
N THR A 216 19.96 16.48 10.91
CA THR A 216 21.05 17.04 11.72
C THR A 216 21.19 16.29 13.05
N ASN A 217 22.40 16.27 13.59
CA ASN A 217 22.65 15.73 14.92
C ASN A 217 22.36 16.80 15.99
N HIS A 218 22.10 16.33 17.22
CA HIS A 218 22.11 17.18 18.42
C HIS A 218 23.54 17.61 18.77
#